data_AF-A0A948XJ34-F1
#
_entry.id   AF-A0A948XJ34-F1
#
_cell.length_a   1.000
_cell.length_b   1.000
_cell.length_c   1.000
_cell.angle_alpha   90.00
_cell.angle_beta   90.00
_cell.angle_gamma   90.00
#
_symmetry.space_group_name_H-M   'P 1'
#
loop_
_entity.id
_entity.type
_entity.pdbx_description
1 polymer ?
#
loop_
_entity_poly.entity_id
_entity_poly.type
_entity_poly.pdbx_seq_one_letter_code
_entity_poly.pdbx_strand_id
1 'polypeptide(L)'
;LAKAPTDSGKIGGEIPKTGGVANLFGLFKLFVNDGMYNSFVRDYMDAKIRYAEMKNVLAEAIYKEIQPIQERRRIYEENPALVNQIIETHTEKCKEITDKTMREVKEKMGLL
;
A
#
# COMPACT_ATOMS: atom_id res chain seq x y z
N LEU A 1 -0.58 -12.75 5.94
CA LEU A 1 0.85 -12.79 6.32
C LEU A 1 1.37 -14.18 6.74
N ALA A 2 0.54 -15.06 7.31
CA ALA A 2 0.98 -16.40 7.76
C ALA A 2 1.78 -17.19 6.70
N LYS A 3 1.30 -17.22 5.44
CA LYS A 3 1.93 -17.93 4.31
C LYS A 3 3.13 -17.21 3.68
N ALA A 4 3.53 -16.03 4.17
CA ALA A 4 4.68 -15.33 3.59
C ALA A 4 5.96 -16.18 3.75
N PRO A 5 6.76 -16.38 2.67
CA PRO A 5 7.94 -17.23 2.74
C PRO A 5 8.96 -16.70 3.77
N THR A 6 9.49 -17.59 4.58
CA THR A 6 10.49 -17.32 5.61
C THR A 6 11.57 -18.39 5.55
N ASP A 7 12.74 -18.11 6.12
CA ASP A 7 13.73 -19.16 6.35
C ASP A 7 13.47 -19.91 7.66
N SER A 8 14.44 -20.73 8.08
CA SER A 8 14.35 -21.59 9.27
C SER A 8 14.46 -20.85 10.61
N GLY A 9 14.78 -19.55 10.60
CA GLY A 9 15.04 -18.73 11.78
C GLY A 9 16.41 -18.98 12.42
N LYS A 10 17.23 -19.86 11.84
CA LYS A 10 18.51 -20.32 12.40
C LYS A 10 19.75 -19.84 11.61
N ILE A 11 19.55 -19.16 10.50
CA ILE A 11 20.62 -18.81 9.56
C ILE A 11 21.46 -17.63 10.08
N GLY A 12 20.86 -16.72 10.87
CA GLY A 12 21.57 -15.59 11.50
C GLY A 12 22.18 -14.60 10.50
N GLY A 13 22.89 -13.59 11.01
CA GLY A 13 23.71 -12.69 10.18
C GLY A 13 22.95 -11.58 9.46
N GLU A 14 23.44 -11.17 8.28
CA GLU A 14 22.85 -10.07 7.52
C GLU A 14 21.47 -10.44 6.96
N ILE A 15 20.53 -9.50 7.07
CA ILE A 15 19.19 -9.66 6.48
C ILE A 15 19.33 -9.80 4.97
N PRO A 16 18.73 -10.83 4.35
CA PRO A 16 18.75 -11.02 2.91
C PRO A 16 18.21 -9.78 2.19
N LYS A 17 18.84 -9.43 1.07
CA LYS A 17 18.39 -8.31 0.23
C LYS A 17 17.26 -8.70 -0.73
N THR A 18 17.02 -10.01 -0.91
CA THR A 18 16.00 -10.54 -1.81
C THR A 18 15.23 -11.70 -1.17
N GLY A 19 14.04 -12.00 -1.68
CA GLY A 19 13.22 -13.13 -1.22
C GLY A 19 12.23 -12.78 -0.10
N GLY A 20 11.60 -13.81 0.47
CA GLY A 20 10.49 -13.63 1.41
C GLY A 20 10.86 -12.93 2.72
N VAL A 21 12.05 -13.22 3.26
CA VAL A 21 12.56 -12.58 4.48
C VAL A 21 12.85 -11.10 4.23
N ALA A 22 13.48 -10.76 3.09
CA ALA A 22 13.70 -9.38 2.68
C ALA A 22 12.39 -8.60 2.58
N ASN A 23 11.37 -9.20 1.95
CA ASN A 23 10.05 -8.60 1.82
C ASN A 23 9.37 -8.37 3.18
N LEU A 24 9.49 -9.32 4.11
CA LEU A 24 8.94 -9.17 5.46
C LEU A 24 9.59 -8.01 6.21
N PHE A 25 10.93 -7.90 6.18
CA PHE A 25 11.62 -6.77 6.82
C PHE A 25 11.32 -5.43 6.13
N GLY A 26 11.18 -5.43 4.80
CA GLY A 26 10.76 -4.24 4.05
C GLY A 26 9.38 -3.75 4.49
N LEU A 27 8.40 -4.64 4.55
CA LEU A 27 7.06 -4.31 5.06
C LEU A 27 7.09 -3.90 6.53
N PHE A 28 7.86 -4.60 7.35
CA PHE A 28 7.98 -4.29 8.77
C PHE A 28 8.50 -2.87 9.00
N LYS A 29 9.50 -2.44 8.22
CA LYS A 29 10.02 -1.06 8.27
C LYS A 29 8.99 -0.01 7.86
N LEU A 30 8.07 -0.34 6.95
CA LEU A 30 7.05 0.59 6.47
C LEU A 30 5.91 0.78 7.48
N PHE A 31 5.50 -0.31 8.14
CA PHE A 31 4.28 -0.32 8.97
C PHE A 31 4.56 -0.29 10.48
N VAL A 32 5.80 -0.54 10.91
CA VAL A 32 6.15 -0.65 12.33
C VAL A 32 7.24 0.36 12.67
N ASN A 33 7.22 0.90 13.89
CA ASN A 33 8.20 1.87 14.36
C ASN A 33 9.63 1.31 14.40
N ASP A 34 10.61 2.21 14.32
CA ASP A 34 12.04 1.88 14.26
C ASP A 34 12.51 1.07 15.48
N GLY A 35 11.96 1.31 16.66
CA GLY A 35 12.37 0.60 17.88
C GLY A 35 12.09 -0.90 17.79
N MET A 36 10.89 -1.26 17.33
CA MET A 36 10.47 -2.65 17.15
C MET A 36 11.06 -3.26 15.88
N TYR A 37 11.25 -2.49 14.81
CA TYR A 37 12.04 -2.96 13.66
C TYR A 37 13.44 -3.39 14.10
N ASN A 38 14.13 -2.54 14.87
CA ASN A 38 15.48 -2.81 15.34
C ASN A 38 15.56 -3.96 16.36
N SER A 39 14.47 -4.32 17.06
CA SER A 39 14.45 -5.53 17.89
C SER A 39 14.41 -6.79 17.03
N PHE A 40 13.53 -6.84 16.01
CA PHE A 40 13.45 -7.99 15.11
C PHE A 40 14.68 -8.15 14.21
N VAL A 41 15.35 -7.05 13.85
CA VAL A 41 16.65 -7.10 13.16
C VAL A 41 17.68 -7.82 14.04
N ARG A 42 17.76 -7.45 15.33
CA ARG A 42 18.66 -8.12 16.29
C ARG A 42 18.31 -9.58 16.47
N ASP A 43 17.03 -9.91 16.61
CA ASP A 43 16.58 -11.29 16.75
C ASP A 43 16.92 -12.14 15.52
N TYR A 44 16.86 -11.56 14.32
CA TYR A 44 17.31 -12.23 13.09
C TYR A 44 18.82 -12.45 13.10
N MET A 45 19.60 -11.41 13.40
CA MET A 45 21.06 -11.49 13.44
C MET A 45 21.56 -12.55 14.43
N ASP A 46 20.90 -12.65 15.58
CA ASP A 46 21.20 -13.60 16.65
C ASP A 46 20.61 -15.01 16.44
N ALA A 47 19.97 -15.27 15.29
CA ALA A 47 19.30 -16.54 14.98
C ALA A 47 18.22 -16.95 16.02
N LYS A 48 17.52 -15.96 16.58
CA LYS A 48 16.44 -16.11 17.57
C LYS A 48 15.08 -15.62 17.07
N ILE A 49 14.99 -15.23 15.79
CA ILE A 49 13.78 -14.64 15.23
C ILE A 49 12.58 -15.59 15.30
N ARG A 50 11.46 -15.04 15.78
CA ARG A 50 10.16 -15.72 15.80
C ARG A 50 9.27 -15.14 14.71
N TYR A 51 9.31 -15.75 13.52
CA TYR A 51 8.53 -15.25 12.38
C TYR A 51 7.02 -15.22 12.60
N ALA A 52 6.47 -16.12 13.41
CA ALA A 52 5.05 -16.10 13.76
C ALA A 52 4.67 -14.80 14.49
N GLU A 53 5.49 -14.38 15.44
CA GLU A 53 5.30 -13.14 16.19
C GLU A 53 5.47 -11.91 15.29
N MET A 54 6.55 -11.86 14.52
CA MET A 54 6.80 -10.78 13.56
C MET A 54 5.61 -10.62 12.59
N LYS A 55 5.09 -11.73 12.05
CA LYS A 55 3.94 -11.72 11.14
C LYS A 55 2.66 -11.25 11.80
N ASN A 56 2.44 -11.56 13.08
CA ASN A 56 1.27 -11.11 13.82
C ASN A 56 1.32 -9.60 14.06
N VAL A 57 2.46 -9.10 14.54
CA VAL A 57 2.70 -7.67 14.72
C VAL A 57 2.49 -6.91 13.41
N LEU A 58 3.08 -7.41 12.32
CA LEU A 58 2.93 -6.79 11.02
C LEU A 58 1.48 -6.82 10.52
N ALA A 59 0.73 -7.90 10.78
CA ALA A 59 -0.67 -7.99 10.38
C ALA A 59 -1.53 -6.97 11.10
N GLU A 60 -1.31 -6.79 12.41
CA GLU A 60 -2.04 -5.82 13.21
C GLU A 60 -1.70 -4.38 12.77
N ALA A 61 -0.42 -4.10 12.51
CA ALA A 61 0.01 -2.79 12.03
C ALA A 61 -0.62 -2.44 10.67
N ILE A 62 -0.57 -3.37 9.71
CA ILE A 62 -1.21 -3.19 8.40
C ILE A 62 -2.72 -3.00 8.57
N TYR A 63 -3.37 -3.81 9.41
CA TYR A 63 -4.81 -3.71 9.65
C TYR A 63 -5.19 -2.32 10.18
N LYS A 64 -4.48 -1.82 11.19
CA LYS A 64 -4.73 -0.48 11.75
C LYS A 64 -4.59 0.62 10.70
N GLU A 65 -3.61 0.51 9.81
CA GLU A 65 -3.39 1.48 8.74
C GLU A 65 -4.51 1.47 7.69
N ILE A 66 -4.98 0.27 7.29
CA ILE A 66 -6.01 0.15 6.25
C ILE A 66 -7.44 0.30 6.79
N GLN A 67 -7.68 0.11 8.09
CA GLN A 67 -9.00 0.21 8.71
C GLN A 67 -9.74 1.52 8.37
N PRO A 68 -9.15 2.72 8.50
CA PRO A 68 -9.85 3.97 8.13
C PRO A 68 -10.13 4.08 6.62
N ILE A 69 -9.35 3.41 5.77
CA ILE A 69 -9.60 3.36 4.33
C ILE A 69 -10.78 2.42 4.05
N GLN A 70 -10.83 1.26 4.71
CA GLN A 70 -11.92 0.30 4.59
C GLN A 70 -13.26 0.88 5.07
N GLU A 71 -13.26 1.62 6.19
CA GLU A 71 -14.47 2.26 6.70
C GLU A 71 -15.01 3.31 5.71
N ARG A 72 -14.14 4.17 5.16
CA ARG A 72 -14.54 5.14 4.14
C ARG A 72 -15.03 4.45 2.86
N ARG A 73 -14.38 3.35 2.47
CA ARG A 73 -14.76 2.57 1.30
C ARG A 73 -16.17 1.99 1.44
N ARG A 74 -16.56 1.56 2.64
CA ARG A 74 -17.87 0.97 2.91
C ARG A 74 -19.03 1.88 2.52
N ILE A 75 -18.91 3.19 2.76
CA ILE A 75 -19.90 4.21 2.36
C ILE A 75 -20.20 4.14 0.84
N TYR A 76 -19.16 3.94 0.04
CA TYR A 76 -19.27 3.86 -1.42
C TYR A 76 -19.72 2.47 -1.89
N GLU A 77 -19.36 1.41 -1.18
CA GLU A 77 -19.83 0.05 -1.48
C GLU A 77 -21.33 -0.11 -1.23
N GLU A 78 -21.84 0.49 -0.15
CA GLU A 78 -23.26 0.47 0.19
C GLU A 78 -24.10 1.37 -0.73
N ASN A 79 -23.48 2.35 -1.40
CA ASN A 79 -24.14 3.23 -2.37
C ASN A 79 -23.37 3.36 -3.70
N PRO A 80 -23.49 2.38 -4.60
CA PRO A 80 -22.85 2.44 -5.91
C PRO A 80 -23.30 3.62 -6.78
N ALA A 81 -24.54 4.11 -6.59
CA ALA A 81 -25.05 5.25 -7.35
C ALA A 81 -24.29 6.54 -7.03
N LEU A 82 -23.87 6.73 -5.77
CA LEU A 82 -23.00 7.85 -5.36
C LEU A 82 -21.68 7.84 -6.13
N VAL A 83 -21.09 6.66 -6.36
CA VAL A 83 -19.84 6.54 -7.12
C VAL A 83 -20.04 6.99 -8.56
N ASN A 84 -21.10 6.53 -9.22
CA ASN A 84 -21.41 6.94 -10.59
C ASN A 84 -21.67 8.44 -10.69
N GLN A 85 -22.45 8.99 -9.76
CA GLN A 85 -22.73 10.43 -9.71
C GLN A 85 -21.45 11.26 -9.55
N ILE A 86 -20.53 10.84 -8.68
CA ILE A 86 -19.23 11.51 -8.51
C ILE A 86 -18.45 11.47 -9.83
N ILE A 87 -18.41 10.32 -10.50
CA ILE A 87 -17.69 10.17 -11.77
C ILE A 87 -18.30 11.08 -12.84
N GLU A 88 -19.61 11.02 -13.06
CA GLU A 88 -20.33 11.83 -14.05
C GLU A 88 -20.10 13.32 -13.84
N THR A 89 -20.27 13.80 -12.59
CA THR A 89 -20.06 15.21 -12.24
C THR A 89 -18.63 15.68 -12.55
N HIS A 90 -17.62 14.85 -12.29
CA HIS A 90 -16.24 15.21 -12.59
C HIS A 90 -15.93 15.08 -14.08
N THR A 91 -16.52 14.11 -14.78
CA THR A 91 -16.40 13.97 -16.23
C THR A 91 -16.92 15.22 -16.94
N GLU A 92 -18.07 15.77 -16.54
CA GLU A 92 -18.62 17.01 -17.12
C GLU A 92 -17.67 18.20 -16.92
N LYS A 93 -17.17 18.41 -15.69
CA LYS A 93 -16.20 19.47 -15.39
C LYS A 93 -14.92 19.33 -16.20
N CYS A 94 -14.38 18.11 -16.29
CA CYS A 94 -13.19 17.84 -17.07
C CYS A 94 -13.43 18.04 -18.58
N LYS A 95 -14.63 17.74 -19.06
CA LYS A 95 -15.01 17.93 -20.47
C LYS A 95 -15.01 19.40 -20.85
N GLU A 96 -15.54 20.30 -20.01
CA GLU A 96 -15.48 21.74 -20.26
C GLU A 96 -14.03 22.24 -20.46
N ILE A 97 -13.12 21.79 -19.58
CA ILE A 97 -11.70 22.13 -19.68
C ILE A 97 -11.09 21.53 -20.96
N THR A 98 -11.39 20.26 -21.24
CA THR A 98 -10.87 19.54 -22.40
C THR A 98 -11.36 20.16 -23.70
N ASP A 99 -12.62 20.54 -23.80
CA ASP A 99 -13.21 21.17 -24.98
C ASP A 99 -12.56 22.52 -25.26
N LYS A 100 -12.28 23.32 -24.22
CA LYS A 100 -11.52 24.57 -24.36
C LYS A 100 -10.11 24.31 -24.88
N THR A 101 -9.38 23.37 -24.28
CA THR A 101 -8.02 23.01 -24.73
C THR A 101 -8.02 22.48 -26.16
N MET A 102 -8.96 21.61 -26.51
CA MET A 102 -9.06 21.03 -27.85
C MET A 102 -9.44 22.07 -28.90
N ARG A 103 -10.23 23.09 -28.53
CA ARG A 103 -10.50 24.24 -29.40
C ARG A 103 -9.23 25.02 -29.68
N GLU A 104 -8.46 25.39 -28.65
CA GLU A 104 -7.18 26.11 -28.83
C GLU A 104 -6.19 25.31 -29.69
N VAL A 105 -6.12 23.99 -29.51
CA VAL A 105 -5.30 23.10 -30.34
C VAL A 105 -5.76 23.13 -31.80
N LYS A 106 -7.07 22.97 -32.06
CA LYS A 106 -7.61 22.99 -33.42
C LYS A 106 -7.42 24.34 -34.11
N GLU A 107 -7.59 25.46 -33.41
CA GLU A 107 -7.31 26.81 -33.93
C GLU A 107 -5.84 26.93 -34.35
N LYS A 108 -4.90 26.50 -33.50
CA LYS A 108 -3.46 26.53 -33.82
C LYS A 108 -3.06 25.59 -34.96
N MET A 109 -3.81 24.52 -35.17
CA MET A 109 -3.58 23.57 -36.27
C MET A 109 -4.30 23.96 -37.57
N GLY A 110 -5.10 25.04 -37.58
CA GLY A 110 -5.90 25.43 -38.74
C GLY A 110 -7.05 24.47 -39.06
N LEU A 111 -7.52 23.72 -38.07
CA LEU A 111 -8.62 22.76 -38.17
C LEU A 111 -9.98 23.35 -37.72
N LEU A 112 -10.00 24.66 -37.47
CA LEU A 112 -11.16 25.47 -37.12
C LEU A 112 -11.23 26.70 -38.01
#